data_AF-A0A9W6R673-F1
#
_entry.id   AF-A0A9W6R673-F1
#
_cell.length_a   1.000
_cell.length_b   1.000
_cell.length_c   1.000
_cell.angle_alpha   90.00
_cell.angle_beta   90.00
_cell.angle_gamma   90.00
#
_symmetry.space_group_name_H-M   'P 1'
#
loop_
_entity.id
_entity.type
_entity.pdbx_description
1 polymer ?
#
loop_
_entity_poly.entity_id
_entity_poly.type
_entity_poly.pdbx_seq_one_letter_code
_entity_poly.pdbx_strand_id
1 'polypeptide(L)'
;MLDCGPDRGLVAIDPKSCIGEPCFDAIDWVLDGAQPVSRKIDDLVALTGFDGERLADWCRVAAPVLAVAAITRGRDPGPLLRFSRS
;
A
#
# COMPACT_ATOMS: atom_id res chain seq x y z
N MET A 1 -3.42 2.21 -22.41
CA MET A 1 -4.43 2.19 -21.32
C MET A 1 -5.19 0.89 -21.46
N LEU A 2 -5.26 0.07 -20.41
CA LEU A 2 -6.08 -1.14 -20.45
C LEU A 2 -7.52 -0.75 -20.13
N ASP A 3 -8.41 -0.91 -21.11
CA ASP A 3 -9.84 -0.78 -20.93
C ASP A 3 -10.39 -2.17 -20.60
N CYS A 4 -10.80 -2.36 -19.35
CA CYS A 4 -11.33 -3.62 -18.87
C CYS A 4 -12.80 -3.83 -19.30
N GLY A 5 -13.39 -2.86 -20.01
CA GLY A 5 -14.81 -2.83 -20.34
C GLY A 5 -15.68 -2.51 -19.12
N PRO A 6 -16.94 -2.08 -19.32
CA PRO A 6 -17.82 -1.65 -18.24
C PRO A 6 -18.17 -2.76 -17.24
N ASP A 7 -18.12 -4.02 -17.67
CA ASP A 7 -18.59 -5.16 -16.87
C ASP A 7 -17.49 -5.86 -16.04
N ARG A 8 -16.20 -5.66 -16.36
CA ARG A 8 -15.11 -6.47 -15.73
C ARG A 8 -14.48 -5.82 -14.50
N GLY A 9 -14.81 -4.57 -14.18
CA GLY A 9 -14.31 -3.89 -12.98
C GLY A 9 -12.78 -3.72 -12.95
N LEU A 10 -12.19 -3.74 -11.74
CA LEU A 10 -10.75 -3.64 -11.53
C LEU A 10 -10.01 -4.92 -11.99
N VAL A 11 -8.93 -4.75 -12.75
CA VAL A 11 -8.09 -5.87 -13.23
C VAL A 11 -6.65 -5.67 -12.78
N ALA A 12 -6.08 -6.68 -12.12
CA ALA A 12 -4.67 -6.73 -11.78
C ALA A 12 -3.82 -7.01 -13.04
N ILE A 13 -2.72 -6.27 -13.20
CA ILE A 13 -1.78 -6.40 -14.33
C ILE A 13 -0.43 -6.86 -13.75
N ASP A 14 0.25 -7.76 -14.47
CA ASP A 14 1.48 -8.40 -13.99
C ASP A 14 1.32 -9.02 -12.58
N PRO A 15 0.32 -9.91 -12.37
CA PRO A 15 0.13 -10.52 -11.06
C PRO A 15 1.32 -11.42 -10.73
N LYS A 16 2.15 -10.97 -9.79
CA LYS A 16 3.26 -11.72 -9.21
C LYS A 16 2.76 -12.57 -8.04
N SER A 17 1.71 -13.37 -8.27
CA SER A 17 1.00 -14.10 -7.22
C SER A 17 1.91 -15.06 -6.46
N CYS A 18 1.80 -15.06 -5.14
CA CYS A 18 2.48 -15.99 -4.25
C CYS A 18 1.57 -16.35 -3.06
N ILE A 19 1.91 -17.42 -2.33
CA ILE A 19 1.34 -17.65 -0.99
C ILE A 19 2.20 -16.83 -0.03
N GLY A 20 1.62 -15.75 0.49
CA GLY A 20 2.32 -14.78 1.30
C GLY A 20 1.46 -14.22 2.42
N GLU A 21 1.96 -13.16 3.03
CA GLU A 21 1.21 -12.42 4.04
C GLU A 21 0.15 -11.52 3.34
N PRO A 22 -1.14 -11.53 3.75
CA PRO A 22 -2.21 -10.79 3.05
C PRO A 22 -2.17 -9.26 3.14
N CYS A 23 -1.72 -8.70 4.26
CA CYS A 23 -1.50 -7.26 4.44
C CYS A 23 -0.43 -6.71 3.49
N PHE A 24 0.49 -7.55 3.00
CA PHE A 24 1.52 -7.12 2.06
C PHE A 24 0.93 -6.47 0.80
N ASP A 25 -0.14 -7.04 0.25
CA ASP A 25 -0.80 -6.53 -0.96
C ASP A 25 -1.46 -5.16 -0.76
N ALA A 26 -1.71 -4.75 0.49
CA ALA A 26 -2.33 -3.47 0.82
C ALA A 26 -1.32 -2.32 1.00
N ILE A 27 -0.03 -2.61 1.18
CA ILE A 27 0.99 -1.63 1.56
C ILE A 27 1.05 -0.44 0.59
N ASP A 28 1.14 -0.73 -0.72
CA ASP A 28 1.26 0.30 -1.75
C ASP A 28 0.02 1.20 -1.80
N TRP A 29 -1.17 0.63 -1.55
CA TRP A 29 -2.40 1.40 -1.46
C TRP A 29 -2.43 2.27 -0.21
N VAL A 30 -1.99 1.76 0.95
CA VAL A 30 -1.96 2.52 2.21
C VAL A 30 -0.97 3.70 2.12
N LEU A 31 0.17 3.48 1.47
CA LEU A 31 1.30 4.42 1.47
C LEU A 31 1.39 5.33 0.22
N ASP A 32 0.38 5.34 -0.65
CA ASP A 32 0.38 6.15 -1.89
C ASP A 32 0.38 7.68 -1.69
N GLY A 33 0.13 8.15 -0.46
CA GLY A 33 0.07 9.57 -0.10
C GLY A 33 -1.22 10.31 -0.47
N ALA A 34 -2.25 9.61 -0.98
CA ALA A 34 -3.52 10.22 -1.38
C ALA A 34 -4.40 10.62 -0.18
N GLN A 35 -4.26 9.92 0.95
CA GLN A 35 -4.97 10.19 2.21
C GLN A 35 -4.05 9.86 3.41
N PRO A 36 -4.41 10.30 4.64
CA PRO A 36 -3.66 9.90 5.84
C PRO A 36 -3.61 8.38 6.00
N VAL A 37 -2.42 7.87 6.36
CA VAL A 37 -2.17 6.43 6.52
C VAL A 37 -3.13 5.77 7.52
N SER A 38 -3.36 6.41 8.67
CA SER A 38 -4.26 5.88 9.70
C SER A 38 -5.68 5.66 9.17
N ARG A 39 -6.23 6.64 8.44
CA ARG A 39 -7.56 6.53 7.84
C ARG A 39 -7.64 5.36 6.86
N LYS A 40 -6.60 5.19 6.03
CA LYS A 40 -6.54 4.10 5.07
C LYS A 40 -6.47 2.73 5.75
N ILE A 41 -5.71 2.62 6.84
CA ILE A 41 -5.68 1.41 7.67
C ILE A 41 -7.06 1.12 8.25
N ASP A 42 -7.72 2.11 8.85
CA ASP A 42 -9.05 1.96 9.43
C ASP A 42 -10.09 1.51 8.38
N ASP A 43 -10.07 2.12 7.19
CA ASP A 43 -10.96 1.77 6.08
C ASP A 43 -10.73 0.30 5.63
N LEU A 44 -9.48 -0.15 5.52
CA LEU A 44 -9.18 -1.53 5.15
C LEU A 44 -9.56 -2.53 6.24
N VAL A 45 -9.25 -2.25 7.50
CA VAL A 45 -9.62 -3.11 8.63
C VAL A 45 -11.14 -3.32 8.67
N ALA A 46 -11.91 -2.24 8.46
CA ALA A 46 -13.37 -2.32 8.39
C ALA A 46 -13.89 -3.17 7.21
N LEU A 47 -13.19 -3.16 6.07
CA LEU A 47 -13.60 -3.87 4.86
C LEU A 47 -13.14 -5.34 4.81
N THR A 48 -11.99 -5.66 5.39
CA THR A 48 -11.34 -6.97 5.22
C THR A 48 -11.24 -7.80 6.50
N GLY A 49 -11.38 -7.18 7.67
CA GLY A 49 -11.11 -7.82 8.96
C GLY A 49 -9.63 -8.06 9.22
N PHE A 50 -8.73 -7.36 8.52
CA PHE A 50 -7.29 -7.38 8.83
C PHE A 50 -7.03 -6.94 10.28
N ASP A 51 -5.94 -7.47 10.84
CA ASP A 51 -5.35 -6.91 12.05
C ASP A 51 -4.68 -5.57 11.69
N GLY A 52 -5.22 -4.48 12.25
CA GLY A 52 -4.76 -3.12 11.95
C GLY A 52 -3.33 -2.86 12.42
N GLU A 53 -2.90 -3.45 13.54
CA GLU A 53 -1.52 -3.33 14.01
C GLU A 53 -0.58 -4.09 13.08
N ARG A 54 -0.99 -5.30 12.66
CA ARG A 54 -0.22 -6.09 11.69
C ARG A 54 -0.05 -5.38 10.35
N LEU A 55 -1.11 -4.76 9.83
CA LEU A 55 -1.05 -3.95 8.62
C LEU A 55 -0.13 -2.74 8.79
N ALA A 56 -0.21 -2.04 9.93
CA ALA A 56 0.65 -0.91 10.25
C ALA A 56 2.13 -1.32 10.28
N ASP A 57 2.46 -2.46 10.90
CA ASP A 57 3.83 -2.98 10.97
C ASP A 57 4.40 -3.31 9.59
N TRP A 58 3.62 -3.94 8.72
CA TRP A 58 4.01 -4.18 7.33
C TRP A 58 4.26 -2.88 6.57
N CYS A 59 3.39 -1.88 6.75
CA CYS A 59 3.60 -0.57 6.16
C CYS A 59 4.88 0.09 6.68
N ARG A 60 5.18 0.00 7.99
CA ARG A 60 6.41 0.58 8.57
C ARG A 60 7.67 -0.05 7.99
N VAL A 61 7.70 -1.38 7.90
CA VAL A 61 8.86 -2.14 7.37
C VAL A 61 9.06 -1.88 5.88
N ALA A 62 7.98 -1.72 5.10
CA ALA A 62 8.06 -1.48 3.66
C ALA A 62 8.29 0.00 3.29
N ALA A 63 7.95 0.95 4.16
CA ALA A 63 8.06 2.38 3.86
C ALA A 63 9.48 2.82 3.40
N PRO A 64 10.59 2.34 3.98
CA PRO A 64 11.93 2.62 3.45
C PRO A 64 12.18 2.09 2.03
N VAL A 65 11.61 0.93 1.68
CA VAL A 65 11.71 0.34 0.32
C VAL A 65 10.97 1.23 -0.67
N LEU A 66 9.77 1.68 -0.31
CA LEU A 66 9.01 2.63 -1.13
C LEU A 66 9.66 4.00 -1.22
N ALA A 67 10.38 4.43 -0.18
CA ALA A 67 11.14 5.68 -0.20
C ALA A 67 12.26 5.65 -1.25
N VAL A 68 12.98 4.53 -1.39
CA VAL A 68 13.95 4.34 -2.48
C VAL A 68 13.26 4.46 -3.84
N ALA A 69 12.10 3.82 -4.00
CA ALA A 69 11.32 3.88 -5.24
C ALA A 69 10.79 5.31 -5.52
N ALA A 70 10.47 6.08 -4.49
CA ALA A 70 10.08 7.50 -4.60
C ALA A 70 11.25 8.35 -5.10
N ILE A 71 12.44 8.18 -4.53
CA ILE A 71 13.67 8.88 -4.95
C ILE A 71 13.97 8.61 -6.44
N THR A 72 13.94 7.34 -6.86
CA THR A 72 14.18 6.96 -8.27
C THR A 72 13.17 7.59 -9.23
N ARG A 73 11.98 7.93 -8.74
CA ARG A 73 10.90 8.60 -9.51
C ARG A 73 10.87 10.12 -9.31
N GLY A 74 11.84 10.71 -8.61
CA GLY A 74 11.91 12.15 -8.34
C GLY A 74 10.81 12.67 -7.40
N ARG A 75 10.26 11.82 -6.53
CA ARG A 75 9.23 12.19 -5.53
C ARG A 75 9.86 12.37 -4.15
N ASP A 76 9.22 13.18 -3.30
CA ASP A 76 9.66 13.38 -1.90
C ASP A 76 9.50 12.10 -1.07
N PRO A 77 10.59 11.49 -0.57
CA PRO A 77 10.52 10.31 0.30
C PRO A 77 10.16 10.66 1.76
N GLY A 78 10.17 11.94 2.13
CA GLY A 78 10.03 12.42 3.50
C GLY A 78 8.83 11.85 4.26
N PRO A 79 7.61 11.80 3.69
CA PRO A 79 6.45 11.21 4.35
C PRO A 79 6.64 9.72 4.70
N LEU A 80 7.20 8.94 3.77
CA LEU A 80 7.46 7.50 3.97
C LEU A 80 8.51 7.27 5.06
N LEU A 81 9.61 8.05 5.05
CA LEU A 81 10.68 7.94 6.03
C LEU A 81 10.26 8.41 7.44
N ARG A 82 9.29 9.32 7.54
CA ARG A 82 8.70 9.70 8.84
C ARG A 82 7.79 8.60 9.36
N PHE A 83 6.93 8.06 8.51
CA PHE A 83 6.03 6.96 8.88
C PHE A 83 6.80 5.70 9.30
N SER A 84 7.93 5.38 8.66
CA SER A 84 8.75 4.22 9.05
C SER A 84 9.33 4.30 10.47
N ARG A 85 9.22 5.45 11.15
CA ARG A 85 9.79 5.73 12.48
C ARG A 85 8.71 5.98 13.54
N SER A 86 7.43 5.97 13.17
CA SER A 86 6.30 6.24 14.06
C SER A 86 5.73 5.00 14.70
#